data_AF-A0A3C0NUX4-F1
#
_entry.id   AF-A0A3C0NUX4-F1
#
_cell.length_a   1.000
_cell.length_b   1.000
_cell.length_c   1.000
_cell.angle_alpha   90.00
_cell.angle_beta   90.00
_cell.angle_gamma   90.00
#
_symmetry.space_group_name_H-M   'P 1'
#
loop_
_entity.id
_entity.type
_entity.pdbx_description
1 polymer ?
#
loop_
_entity_poly.entity_id
_entity_poly.type
_entity_poly.pdbx_seq_one_letter_code
_entity_poly.pdbx_strand_id
1 'polypeptide(L)'
;GINTFKTAGKRGSIMFALPIEWLDSLDKQTNISTFPITGKALWEEDEDKKPYYMQAAIPESREDWPSLALVAEKWTIAEPKSVEAWYALGLALENMDKLALAEKAYRQATLLDDSHFDALVHLGFIAKTKGDSAEMHRIQIALANIDQALASEYSELLGCGKSC
;
A
#
# COMPACT_ATOMS: atom_id res chain seq x y z
N GLY A 1 -0.68 11.42 -23.01
CA GLY A 1 -1.52 11.55 -21.81
C GLY A 1 -0.96 12.64 -20.92
N ILE A 2 -1.76 13.19 -20.02
CA ILE A 2 -1.23 14.07 -18.96
C ILE A 2 -0.57 13.17 -17.93
N ASN A 3 0.72 13.36 -17.67
CA ASN A 3 1.39 12.68 -16.56
C ASN A 3 1.35 13.59 -15.34
N THR A 4 0.69 13.13 -14.29
CA THR A 4 0.69 13.72 -12.96
C THR A 4 1.73 13.01 -12.10
N PHE A 5 2.62 13.77 -11.46
CA PHE A 5 3.52 13.21 -10.47
C PHE A 5 2.77 13.17 -9.12
N LYS A 6 2.46 11.95 -8.65
CA LYS A 6 1.56 11.66 -7.50
C LYS A 6 1.96 12.35 -6.20
N THR A 7 3.23 12.70 -6.03
CA THR A 7 3.73 13.36 -4.82
C THR A 7 3.84 14.84 -5.05
N ALA A 8 3.06 15.62 -4.29
CA ALA A 8 3.29 17.05 -4.20
C ALA A 8 4.73 17.28 -3.71
N GLY A 9 5.53 18.08 -4.45
CA GLY A 9 6.88 18.41 -4.04
C GLY A 9 6.90 19.10 -2.68
N LYS A 10 8.09 19.28 -2.06
CA LYS A 10 8.22 20.11 -0.84
C LYS A 10 7.45 21.43 -1.05
N ARG A 11 6.47 21.72 -0.16
CA ARG A 11 5.50 22.84 -0.20
C ARG A 11 4.19 22.62 -0.98
N GLY A 12 3.82 21.39 -1.32
CA GLY A 12 2.49 21.13 -1.88
C GLY A 12 2.37 21.44 -3.38
N SER A 13 3.49 21.52 -4.11
CA SER A 13 3.47 21.76 -5.56
C SER A 13 3.05 20.50 -6.32
N ILE A 14 1.93 20.58 -7.04
CA ILE A 14 1.48 19.52 -7.95
C ILE A 14 2.14 19.79 -9.31
N MET A 15 2.85 18.80 -9.84
CA MET A 15 3.57 18.91 -11.12
C MET A 15 2.82 18.11 -12.19
N PHE A 16 2.59 18.75 -13.34
CA PHE A 16 1.93 18.16 -14.51
C PHE A 16 2.86 18.26 -15.71
N ALA A 17 2.92 17.23 -16.53
CA ALA A 17 3.57 17.26 -17.84
C ALA A 17 2.52 17.14 -18.96
N LEU A 18 2.59 18.05 -19.94
CA LEU A 18 1.67 18.13 -21.07
C LEU A 18 2.48 18.19 -22.39
N PRO A 19 2.04 17.51 -23.47
CA PRO A 19 2.64 17.66 -24.79
C PRO A 19 2.59 19.11 -25.27
N ILE A 20 3.68 19.61 -25.87
CA ILE A 20 3.78 21.02 -26.28
C ILE A 20 2.75 21.38 -27.36
N GLU A 21 2.39 20.42 -28.22
CA GLU A 21 1.43 20.58 -29.31
C GLU A 21 0.01 20.86 -28.79
N TRP A 22 -0.28 20.51 -27.53
CA TRP A 22 -1.57 20.82 -26.92
C TRP A 22 -1.72 22.31 -26.63
N LEU A 23 -0.62 23.04 -26.40
CA LEU A 23 -0.69 24.48 -26.17
C LEU A 23 -1.22 25.22 -27.41
N ASP A 24 -0.77 24.83 -28.61
CA ASP A 24 -1.27 25.41 -29.88
C ASP A 24 -2.77 25.18 -30.10
N SER A 25 -3.30 24.09 -29.55
CA SER A 25 -4.72 23.77 -29.62
C SER A 25 -5.53 24.50 -28.54
N LEU A 26 -4.96 24.62 -27.33
CA LEU A 26 -5.58 25.31 -26.19
C LEU A 26 -5.66 26.82 -26.39
N ASP A 27 -4.64 27.44 -27.02
CA ASP A 27 -4.61 28.88 -27.31
C ASP A 27 -5.78 29.31 -28.23
N LYS A 28 -6.28 28.39 -29.05
CA LYS A 28 -7.41 28.62 -29.97
C LYS A 28 -8.77 28.38 -29.31
N GLN A 29 -8.82 27.80 -28.12
CA GLN A 29 -10.07 27.55 -27.41
C GLN A 29 -10.50 28.78 -26.64
N THR A 30 -11.82 28.97 -26.51
CA THR A 30 -12.36 30.01 -25.65
C THR A 30 -12.01 29.73 -24.21
N ASN A 31 -11.52 30.74 -23.50
CA ASN A 31 -11.24 30.63 -22.06
C ASN A 31 -12.47 30.13 -21.31
N ILE A 32 -12.31 28.99 -20.64
CA ILE A 32 -13.32 28.41 -19.77
C ILE A 32 -13.04 28.91 -18.35
N SER A 33 -13.86 29.83 -17.86
CA SER A 33 -13.77 30.36 -16.48
C SER A 33 -14.60 29.56 -15.47
N THR A 34 -15.44 28.65 -15.94
CA THR A 34 -16.28 27.78 -15.11
C THR A 34 -15.82 26.34 -15.25
N PHE A 35 -15.41 25.71 -14.16
CA PHE A 35 -15.03 24.31 -14.18
C PHE A 35 -16.19 23.45 -14.71
N PRO A 36 -15.99 22.68 -15.80
CA PRO A 36 -17.10 22.08 -16.54
C PRO A 36 -17.71 20.86 -15.85
N ILE A 37 -17.08 20.35 -14.79
CA ILE A 37 -17.55 19.20 -14.03
C ILE A 37 -18.28 19.71 -12.78
N THR A 38 -19.51 19.24 -12.62
CA THR A 38 -20.31 19.45 -11.41
C THR A 38 -20.15 18.26 -10.47
N GLY A 39 -19.92 18.54 -9.19
CA GLY A 39 -19.72 17.51 -8.16
C GLY A 39 -18.37 17.66 -7.48
N LYS A 40 -18.11 16.83 -6.46
CA LYS A 40 -16.82 16.71 -5.81
C LYS A 40 -16.04 15.57 -6.46
N ALA A 41 -14.75 15.79 -6.71
CA ALA A 41 -13.85 14.68 -7.00
C ALA A 41 -13.68 13.78 -5.76
N LEU A 42 -13.23 12.56 -5.97
CA LEU A 42 -13.07 11.56 -4.91
C LEU A 42 -12.20 12.05 -3.73
N TRP A 43 -11.15 12.84 -4.02
CA TRP A 43 -10.25 13.41 -3.02
C TRP A 43 -10.79 14.69 -2.36
N GLU A 44 -11.86 15.28 -2.89
CA GLU A 44 -12.56 16.46 -2.36
C GLU A 44 -13.72 16.09 -1.42
N GLU A 45 -14.06 14.80 -1.32
CA GLU A 45 -15.03 14.31 -0.37
C GLU A 45 -14.60 14.54 1.08
N ASP A 46 -15.58 14.53 1.98
CA ASP A 46 -15.32 14.53 3.42
C ASP A 46 -14.60 13.22 3.79
N GLU A 47 -13.70 13.24 4.77
CA GLU A 47 -12.78 12.12 5.05
C GLU A 47 -13.51 10.79 5.27
N ASP A 48 -14.65 10.83 5.98
CA ASP A 48 -15.52 9.68 6.27
C ASP A 48 -16.22 9.09 5.03
N LYS A 49 -16.29 9.85 3.93
CA LYS A 49 -16.92 9.45 2.66
C LYS A 49 -15.93 8.98 1.62
N LYS A 50 -14.63 9.20 1.84
CA LYS A 50 -13.58 8.71 0.93
C LYS A 50 -13.51 7.19 1.00
N PRO A 51 -13.05 6.51 -0.06
CA PRO A 51 -12.75 5.09 0.01
C PRO A 51 -11.72 4.79 1.10
N TYR A 52 -11.81 3.59 1.68
CA TYR A 52 -10.95 3.21 2.79
C TYR A 52 -9.45 3.29 2.47
N TYR A 53 -9.02 2.95 1.26
CA TYR A 53 -7.61 3.07 0.87
C TYR A 53 -7.10 4.53 0.95
N MET A 54 -7.95 5.53 0.70
CA MET A 54 -7.58 6.94 0.87
C MET A 54 -7.56 7.34 2.35
N GLN A 55 -8.54 6.86 3.12
CA GLN A 55 -8.59 7.08 4.56
C GLN A 55 -7.38 6.45 5.27
N ALA A 56 -6.87 5.32 4.76
CA ALA A 56 -5.71 4.61 5.28
C ALA A 56 -4.38 5.29 4.88
N ALA A 57 -4.30 5.83 3.66
CA ALA A 57 -3.06 6.44 3.15
C ALA A 57 -2.57 7.63 3.98
N ILE A 58 -3.48 8.44 4.55
CA ILE A 58 -3.10 9.60 5.38
C ILE A 58 -2.43 9.17 6.69
N PRO A 59 -3.06 8.37 7.57
CA PRO A 59 -2.44 7.91 8.80
C PRO A 59 -1.20 7.06 8.53
N GLU A 60 -1.19 6.22 7.49
CA GLU A 60 0.02 5.49 7.07
C GLU A 60 1.18 6.44 6.75
N SER A 61 0.95 7.47 5.92
CA SER A 61 2.00 8.45 5.56
C SER A 61 2.51 9.29 6.73
N ARG A 62 1.74 9.34 7.82
CA ARG A 62 2.07 10.06 9.06
C ARG A 62 2.57 9.13 10.16
N GLU A 63 2.65 7.83 9.90
CA GLU A 63 2.99 6.82 10.89
C GLU A 63 2.04 6.85 12.12
N ASP A 64 0.79 7.29 11.90
CA ASP A 64 -0.27 7.26 12.92
C ASP A 64 -0.91 5.88 12.95
N TRP A 65 -0.19 4.92 13.54
CA TRP A 65 -0.58 3.51 13.59
C TRP A 65 -1.91 3.25 14.29
N PRO A 66 -2.27 3.92 15.40
CA PRO A 66 -3.59 3.78 16.00
C PRO A 66 -4.72 4.19 15.05
N SER A 67 -4.58 5.31 14.34
CA SER A 67 -5.58 5.74 13.35
C SER A 67 -5.64 4.80 12.15
N LEU A 68 -4.49 4.32 11.66
CA LEU A 68 -4.43 3.34 10.57
C LEU A 68 -5.15 2.05 10.95
N ALA A 69 -4.91 1.53 12.16
CA ALA A 69 -5.58 0.32 12.65
C ALA A 69 -7.11 0.50 12.68
N LEU A 70 -7.61 1.64 13.16
CA LEU A 70 -9.05 1.91 13.21
C LEU A 70 -9.69 1.95 11.81
N VAL A 71 -9.00 2.55 10.83
CA VAL A 71 -9.49 2.58 9.45
C VAL A 71 -9.42 1.20 8.82
N ALA A 72 -8.30 0.48 8.98
CA ALA A 72 -8.09 -0.84 8.43
C ALA A 72 -9.04 -1.90 9.03
N GLU A 73 -9.36 -1.83 10.32
CA GLU A 73 -10.40 -2.67 10.94
C GLU A 73 -11.77 -2.45 10.29
N LYS A 74 -12.18 -1.20 10.06
CA LYS A 74 -13.42 -0.91 9.35
C LYS A 74 -13.36 -1.38 7.90
N TRP A 75 -12.21 -1.22 7.25
CA TRP A 75 -11.99 -1.62 5.87
C TRP A 75 -12.11 -3.14 5.70
N THR A 76 -11.45 -3.93 6.55
CA THR A 76 -11.55 -5.41 6.53
C THR A 76 -12.97 -5.92 6.79
N ILE A 77 -13.79 -5.18 7.54
CA ILE A 77 -15.21 -5.53 7.75
C ILE A 77 -16.05 -5.19 6.51
N ALA A 78 -15.83 -4.01 5.92
CA ALA A 78 -16.58 -3.56 4.75
C ALA A 78 -16.21 -4.33 3.47
N GLU A 79 -14.93 -4.65 3.33
CA GLU A 79 -14.31 -5.28 2.18
C GLU A 79 -13.44 -6.47 2.62
N PRO A 80 -14.05 -7.59 3.07
CA PRO A 80 -13.30 -8.72 3.65
C PRO A 80 -12.38 -9.45 2.67
N LYS A 81 -12.50 -9.17 1.37
CA LYS A 81 -11.66 -9.70 0.30
C LYS A 81 -10.59 -8.71 -0.20
N SER A 82 -10.45 -7.54 0.41
CA SER A 82 -9.37 -6.60 0.07
C SER A 82 -8.07 -7.07 0.72
N VAL A 83 -7.06 -7.34 -0.10
CA VAL A 83 -5.73 -7.74 0.37
C VAL A 83 -5.07 -6.57 1.10
N GLU A 84 -5.21 -5.36 0.54
CA GLU A 84 -4.67 -4.11 1.06
C GLU A 84 -5.27 -3.74 2.42
N ALA A 85 -6.55 -4.04 2.66
CA ALA A 85 -7.18 -3.84 3.96
C ALA A 85 -6.52 -4.70 5.05
N TRP A 86 -6.30 -5.98 4.76
CA TRP A 86 -5.65 -6.91 5.68
C TRP A 86 -4.17 -6.59 5.87
N TYR A 87 -3.48 -6.18 4.80
CA TYR A 87 -2.10 -5.72 4.87
C TYR A 87 -1.96 -4.45 5.73
N ALA A 88 -2.77 -3.42 5.48
CA ALA A 88 -2.76 -2.18 6.26
C ALA A 88 -3.06 -2.42 7.74
N LEU A 89 -3.96 -3.35 8.06
CA LEU A 89 -4.23 -3.77 9.44
C LEU A 89 -2.99 -4.45 10.06
N GLY A 90 -2.33 -5.35 9.31
CA GLY A 90 -1.09 -5.99 9.74
C GLY A 90 0.01 -4.97 10.04
N LEU A 91 0.23 -4.03 9.12
CA LEU A 91 1.23 -2.98 9.23
C LEU A 91 1.00 -2.09 10.46
N ALA A 92 -0.24 -1.67 10.68
CA ALA A 92 -0.60 -0.87 11.85
C ALA A 92 -0.36 -1.64 13.15
N LEU A 93 -0.78 -2.91 13.21
CA LEU A 93 -0.63 -3.74 14.41
C LEU A 93 0.84 -4.06 14.72
N GLU A 94 1.66 -4.28 13.70
CA GLU A 94 3.09 -4.53 13.84
C GLU A 94 3.79 -3.33 14.46
N ASN A 95 3.55 -2.13 13.93
CA ASN A 95 4.12 -0.88 14.46
C ASN A 95 3.54 -0.48 15.84
N MET A 96 2.50 -1.16 16.30
CA MET A 96 1.96 -1.04 17.66
C MET A 96 2.43 -2.17 18.59
N ASP A 97 3.48 -2.92 18.21
CA ASP A 97 4.04 -4.08 18.93
C ASP A 97 3.05 -5.24 19.14
N LYS A 98 1.94 -5.29 18.40
CA LYS A 98 0.92 -6.35 18.47
C LYS A 98 1.21 -7.47 17.46
N LEU A 99 2.43 -8.02 17.48
CA LEU A 99 2.95 -8.96 16.48
C LEU A 99 2.03 -10.18 16.23
N ALA A 100 1.41 -10.73 17.27
CA ALA A 100 0.52 -11.88 17.13
C ALA A 100 -0.78 -11.55 16.37
N LEU A 101 -1.25 -10.31 16.44
CA LEU A 101 -2.41 -9.85 15.67
C LEU A 101 -1.98 -9.43 14.26
N ALA A 102 -0.82 -8.79 14.12
CA ALA A 102 -0.24 -8.44 12.83
C ALA A 102 -0.06 -9.67 11.94
N GLU A 103 0.52 -10.75 12.49
CA GLU A 103 0.68 -12.01 11.76
C GLU A 103 -0.66 -12.56 11.26
N LYS A 104 -1.72 -12.51 12.08
CA LYS A 104 -3.05 -12.98 11.64
C LYS A 104 -3.56 -12.17 10.47
N ALA A 105 -3.39 -10.85 10.50
CA ALA A 105 -3.82 -9.96 9.43
C ALA A 105 -3.01 -10.21 8.14
N TYR A 106 -1.69 -10.31 8.22
CA TYR A 106 -0.86 -10.65 7.05
C TYR A 106 -1.16 -12.04 6.50
N ARG A 107 -1.47 -13.03 7.34
CA ARG A 107 -1.93 -14.35 6.88
C ARG A 107 -3.27 -14.30 6.15
N GLN A 108 -4.18 -13.39 6.53
CA GLN A 108 -5.40 -13.17 5.76
C GLN A 108 -5.09 -12.53 4.40
N ALA A 109 -4.16 -11.57 4.36
CA ALA A 109 -3.71 -10.98 3.10
C ALA A 109 -3.13 -12.06 2.16
N THR A 110 -2.21 -12.90 2.64
CA THR A 110 -1.60 -13.97 1.84
C THR A 110 -2.54 -15.14 1.51
N LEU A 111 -3.65 -15.29 2.25
CA LEU A 111 -4.71 -16.24 1.90
C LEU A 111 -5.54 -15.75 0.71
N LEU A 112 -5.72 -14.43 0.59
CA LEU A 112 -6.45 -13.80 -0.51
C LEU A 112 -5.58 -13.65 -1.77
N ASP A 113 -4.30 -13.36 -1.58
CA ASP A 113 -3.28 -13.28 -2.63
C ASP A 113 -1.96 -13.88 -2.12
N ASP A 114 -1.68 -15.11 -2.55
CA ASP A 114 -0.48 -15.86 -2.16
C ASP A 114 0.83 -15.26 -2.71
N SER A 115 0.71 -14.29 -3.60
CA SER A 115 1.82 -13.55 -4.22
C SER A 115 2.01 -12.14 -3.65
N HIS A 116 1.24 -11.75 -2.64
CA HIS A 116 1.34 -10.40 -2.07
C HIS A 116 2.68 -10.19 -1.34
N PHE A 117 3.62 -9.57 -2.05
CA PHE A 117 5.02 -9.42 -1.64
C PHE A 117 5.22 -8.83 -0.24
N ASP A 118 4.62 -7.66 0.06
CA ASP A 118 4.89 -6.99 1.33
C ASP A 118 4.42 -7.83 2.53
N ALA A 119 3.21 -8.38 2.47
CA ALA A 119 2.68 -9.29 3.48
C ALA A 119 3.57 -10.53 3.68
N LEU A 120 4.13 -11.12 2.62
CA LEU A 120 5.08 -12.24 2.72
C LEU A 120 6.36 -11.82 3.46
N VAL A 121 6.93 -10.66 3.11
CA VAL A 121 8.14 -10.13 3.76
C VAL A 121 7.91 -9.88 5.25
N HIS A 122 6.79 -9.26 5.62
CA HIS A 122 6.43 -9.01 7.02
C HIS A 122 6.19 -10.30 7.81
N LEU A 123 5.52 -11.30 7.22
CA LEU A 123 5.43 -12.63 7.83
C LEU A 123 6.80 -13.27 8.03
N GLY A 124 7.74 -13.04 7.13
CA GLY A 124 9.11 -13.53 7.21
C GLY A 124 9.91 -12.92 8.35
N PHE A 125 9.78 -11.60 8.55
CA PHE A 125 10.34 -10.93 9.71
C PHE A 125 9.75 -11.46 11.02
N ILE A 126 8.43 -11.61 11.09
CA ILE A 126 7.75 -12.18 12.26
C ILE A 126 8.25 -13.62 12.50
N ALA A 127 8.37 -14.45 11.46
CA ALA A 127 8.89 -15.82 11.57
C ALA A 127 10.34 -15.83 12.09
N LYS A 128 11.20 -14.95 11.60
CA LYS A 128 12.57 -14.78 12.10
C LYS A 128 12.61 -14.42 13.58
N THR A 129 11.79 -13.47 14.03
CA THR A 129 11.74 -13.10 15.45
C THR A 129 11.31 -14.25 16.36
N LYS A 130 10.50 -15.17 15.83
CA LYS A 130 10.06 -16.39 16.52
C LYS A 130 11.02 -17.56 16.39
N GLY A 131 12.03 -17.49 15.52
CA GLY A 131 12.88 -18.61 15.17
C GLY A 131 12.17 -19.70 14.36
N ASP A 132 11.07 -19.38 13.67
CA ASP A 132 10.31 -20.32 12.85
C ASP A 132 10.94 -20.47 11.46
N SER A 133 12.02 -21.26 11.39
CA SER A 133 12.72 -21.54 10.14
C SER A 133 11.83 -22.24 9.11
N ALA A 134 10.85 -23.04 9.53
CA ALA A 134 9.95 -23.71 8.60
C ALA A 134 9.07 -22.69 7.85
N GLU A 135 8.56 -21.68 8.55
CA GLU A 135 7.81 -20.60 7.90
C GLU A 135 8.70 -19.72 7.02
N MET A 136 9.92 -19.41 7.48
CA MET A 136 10.87 -18.65 6.66
C MET A 136 11.17 -19.36 5.33
N HIS A 137 11.35 -20.69 5.34
CA HIS A 137 11.52 -21.49 4.12
C HIS A 137 10.31 -21.42 3.19
N ARG A 138 9.09 -21.54 3.75
CA ARG A 138 7.85 -21.44 2.96
C ARG A 138 7.75 -20.09 2.26
N ILE A 139 8.07 -19.01 2.96
CA ILE A 139 8.06 -17.66 2.40
C ILE A 139 9.13 -17.50 1.34
N GLN A 140 10.33 -18.03 1.53
CA GLN A 140 11.37 -18.02 0.51
C GLN A 140 10.91 -18.72 -0.79
N ILE A 141 10.24 -19.86 -0.68
CA ILE A 141 9.66 -20.57 -1.82
C ILE A 141 8.56 -19.73 -2.49
N ALA A 142 7.66 -19.14 -1.69
CA ALA A 142 6.59 -18.29 -2.22
C ALA A 142 7.15 -17.10 -3.01
N LEU A 143 8.16 -16.41 -2.47
CA LEU A 143 8.85 -15.32 -3.14
C LEU A 143 9.57 -15.79 -4.41
N ALA A 144 10.18 -16.99 -4.40
CA ALA A 144 10.85 -17.54 -5.57
C ALA A 144 9.88 -17.85 -6.73
N ASN A 145 8.63 -18.21 -6.40
CA ASN A 145 7.58 -18.40 -7.40
C ASN A 145 7.13 -17.08 -8.06
N ILE A 146 7.30 -15.94 -7.37
CA ILE A 146 7.06 -14.61 -7.93
C ILE A 146 8.27 -14.19 -8.78
N ASP A 147 9.45 -14.18 -8.16
CA ASP A 147 10.73 -13.87 -8.80
C ASP A 147 11.88 -14.46 -7.99
N GLN A 148 12.76 -15.19 -8.66
CA GLN A 148 13.96 -15.79 -8.08
C GLN A 148 14.90 -14.76 -7.43
N ALA A 149 14.94 -13.53 -7.95
CA ALA A 149 15.72 -12.44 -7.38
C ALA A 149 15.17 -12.00 -6.01
N LEU A 150 13.85 -11.89 -5.87
CA LEU A 150 13.19 -11.51 -4.60
C LEU A 150 13.48 -12.52 -3.49
N ALA A 151 13.47 -13.81 -3.79
CA ALA A 151 13.83 -14.84 -2.82
C ALA A 151 15.29 -14.70 -2.33
N SER A 152 16.20 -14.30 -3.22
CA SER A 152 17.61 -14.09 -2.88
C SER A 152 17.79 -12.87 -1.98
N GLU A 153 17.14 -11.76 -2.33
CA GLU A 153 17.14 -10.52 -1.52
C GLU A 153 16.52 -10.75 -0.13
N TYR A 154 15.43 -11.51 -0.05
CA TYR A 154 14.80 -11.87 1.22
C TYR A 154 15.73 -12.71 2.12
N SER A 155 16.42 -13.71 1.58
CA SER A 155 17.39 -14.51 2.35
C SER A 155 18.54 -13.66 2.89
N GLU A 156 19.06 -12.73 2.08
CA GLU A 156 20.10 -11.78 2.49
C GLU A 156 19.61 -10.84 3.59
N LEU A 157 18.42 -10.26 3.44
CA LEU A 157 17.78 -9.37 4.42
C LEU A 157 17.59 -10.04 5.79
N LEU A 158 17.25 -11.33 5.79
CA LEU A 158 17.10 -12.11 7.00
C LEU A 158 18.42 -12.70 7.52
N GLY A 159 19.53 -12.55 6.79
CA GLY A 159 20.84 -13.07 7.20
C GLY A 159 20.93 -14.59 7.20
N CYS A 160 20.09 -15.28 6.41
CA CYS A 160 20.21 -16.71 6.18
C CYS A 160 21.14 -16.98 4.98
N GLY A 161 21.66 -18.21 4.91
CA GLY A 161 22.22 -18.73 3.66
C GLY A 161 21.12 -18.98 2.59
N LYS A 162 21.49 -19.61 1.47
CA LYS A 162 20.60 -19.88 0.31
C LYS A 162 19.33 -20.69 0.62
N SER A 163 19.19 -21.20 1.84
CA SER A 163 17.96 -21.79 2.38
C SER A 163 17.77 -21.26 3.81
N CYS A 164 16.94 -20.21 3.96
CA CYS A 164 16.05 -20.16 5.12
C CYS A 164 14.98 -21.23 4.87
#